data_AF-A0A8H4K984-F1
#
_entry.id   AF-A0A8H4K984-F1
#
_cell.length_a   1.000
_cell.length_b   1.000
_cell.length_c   1.000
_cell.angle_alpha   90.00
_cell.angle_beta   90.00
_cell.angle_gamma   90.00
#
_symmetry.space_group_name_H-M   'P 1'
#
loop_
_entity.id
_entity.type
_entity.pdbx_description
1 polymer ?
#
loop_
_entity_poly.entity_id
_entity_poly.type
_entity_poly.pdbx_seq_one_letter_code
_entity_poly.pdbx_strand_id
1 'polypeptide(L)'
;MTTTSAQLETQSHSPAKAPTPSISISPKDCTVHGDSETPHLDRLLQNRPKAELQGLADAVESLAHGDQCAKCAVQAAVTIITGFTQELYTAKKSGKLSKEDKKALKSEVKGLVKGMKGDIKMQKKELKAQ
;
A
#
# COMPACT_ATOMS: atom_id res chain seq x y z
N MET A 1 61.60 13.73 -3.46
CA MET A 1 61.88 14.84 -4.39
C MET A 1 61.76 14.21 -5.78
N THR A 2 60.76 14.46 -6.62
CA THR A 2 60.24 15.74 -7.10
C THR A 2 58.80 15.56 -7.61
N THR A 3 57.99 16.59 -7.40
CA THR A 3 56.58 16.81 -7.76
C THR A 3 56.35 16.93 -9.27
N THR A 4 55.16 16.60 -9.78
CA THR A 4 54.44 17.41 -10.80
C THR A 4 52.94 17.05 -10.81
N SER A 5 52.12 18.09 -10.65
CA SER A 5 50.67 18.12 -10.86
C SER A 5 50.36 18.99 -12.08
N ALA A 6 49.34 18.63 -12.88
CA ALA A 6 48.44 19.49 -13.68
C ALA A 6 47.33 18.57 -14.27
N GLN A 7 46.03 18.74 -13.96
CA GLN A 7 45.01 19.59 -14.65
C GLN A 7 45.10 19.50 -16.19
N LEU A 8 44.04 19.33 -16.98
CA LEU A 8 42.63 19.74 -16.99
C LEU A 8 41.91 18.74 -17.97
N GLU A 9 40.61 18.46 -17.91
CA GLU A 9 39.64 19.19 -18.74
C GLU A 9 38.20 18.81 -18.37
N THR A 10 37.36 19.82 -18.50
CA THR A 10 35.94 19.90 -18.23
C THR A 10 35.14 19.26 -19.38
N GLN A 11 34.16 18.40 -19.09
CA GLN A 11 33.05 18.21 -20.04
C GLN A 11 31.70 18.25 -19.32
N SER A 12 31.00 19.34 -19.68
CA SER A 12 29.66 19.77 -19.33
C SER A 12 28.59 18.81 -19.84
N HIS A 13 27.70 18.30 -18.98
CA HIS A 13 26.36 17.86 -19.38
C HIS A 13 25.34 18.12 -18.26
N SER A 14 24.59 19.21 -18.43
CA SER A 14 23.32 19.49 -17.74
C SER A 14 22.22 18.49 -18.15
N PRO A 15 21.13 18.40 -17.37
CA PRO A 15 20.42 17.16 -17.11
C PRO A 15 19.44 16.81 -18.23
N ALA A 16 19.65 15.66 -18.87
CA ALA A 16 18.58 15.02 -19.62
C ALA A 16 17.51 14.56 -18.62
N LYS A 17 16.38 15.28 -18.58
CA LYS A 17 15.11 14.78 -18.05
C LYS A 17 14.85 13.42 -18.71
N ALA A 18 15.14 12.35 -17.99
CA ALA A 18 14.62 11.05 -18.30
C ALA A 18 13.08 11.19 -18.36
N PRO A 19 12.40 10.68 -19.40
CA PRO A 19 10.96 10.58 -19.39
C PRO A 19 10.59 9.79 -18.15
N THR A 20 9.81 10.41 -17.25
CA THR A 20 9.07 9.68 -16.23
C THR A 20 8.42 8.48 -16.92
N PRO A 21 8.68 7.24 -16.48
CA PRO A 21 7.95 6.11 -17.01
C PRO A 21 6.48 6.40 -16.70
N SER A 22 5.73 6.70 -17.75
CA SER A 22 4.28 6.62 -17.71
C SER A 22 4.00 5.13 -17.57
N ILE A 23 3.93 4.68 -16.32
CA ILE A 23 3.59 3.32 -15.96
C ILE A 23 2.11 3.15 -16.35
N SER A 24 1.89 2.83 -17.62
CA SER A 24 0.61 2.34 -18.12
C SER A 24 0.56 0.86 -17.76
N ILE A 25 0.14 0.58 -16.53
CA ILE A 25 -0.27 -0.76 -16.13
C ILE A 25 -1.78 -0.72 -16.12
N SER A 26 -2.39 -1.36 -17.12
CA SER A 26 -3.83 -1.58 -17.17
C SER A 26 -4.30 -2.20 -15.85
N PRO A 27 -5.47 -1.79 -15.31
CA PRO A 27 -6.07 -2.48 -14.18
C PRO A 27 -6.12 -3.97 -14.53
N LYS A 28 -5.51 -4.81 -13.71
CA LYS A 28 -5.71 -6.25 -13.88
C LYS A 28 -7.12 -6.53 -13.38
N ASP A 29 -8.04 -6.70 -14.30
CA ASP A 29 -9.39 -7.17 -14.01
C ASP A 29 -9.26 -8.44 -13.17
N CYS A 30 -9.90 -8.46 -12.00
CA CYS A 30 -9.88 -9.65 -11.18
C CYS A 30 -10.81 -10.67 -11.86
N THR A 31 -10.32 -11.86 -12.17
CA THR A 31 -11.14 -12.89 -12.84
C THR A 31 -12.30 -13.40 -11.97
N VAL A 32 -12.30 -13.05 -10.68
CA VAL A 32 -13.34 -13.39 -9.70
C VAL A 32 -14.34 -12.23 -9.51
N HIS A 33 -13.87 -10.99 -9.59
CA HIS A 33 -14.68 -9.79 -9.42
C HIS A 33 -14.31 -8.86 -10.57
N GLY A 34 -15.21 -8.59 -11.53
CA GLY A 34 -14.91 -7.89 -12.79
C GLY A 34 -14.15 -6.54 -12.64
N ASP A 35 -14.82 -5.43 -12.91
CA ASP A 35 -14.21 -4.13 -12.61
C ASP A 35 -14.14 -3.92 -11.09
N SER A 36 -13.02 -3.39 -10.60
CA SER A 36 -12.88 -3.05 -9.19
C SER A 36 -13.87 -1.95 -8.80
N GLU A 37 -14.64 -2.15 -7.74
CA GLU A 37 -15.49 -1.12 -7.14
C GLU A 37 -14.66 -0.02 -6.44
N THR A 38 -13.36 -0.25 -6.22
CA THR A 38 -12.43 0.69 -5.58
C THR A 38 -11.10 0.80 -6.32
N PRO A 39 -11.10 1.33 -7.56
CA PRO A 39 -9.93 1.31 -8.44
C PRO A 39 -8.76 2.16 -7.92
N HIS A 40 -9.02 3.22 -7.15
CA HIS A 40 -7.94 4.05 -6.60
C HIS A 40 -7.25 3.36 -5.42
N LEU A 41 -8.03 2.69 -4.56
CA LEU A 41 -7.50 1.83 -3.51
C LEU A 41 -6.65 0.70 -4.10
N ASP A 42 -7.16 0.00 -5.12
CA ASP A 42 -6.45 -1.13 -5.73
C ASP A 42 -5.11 -0.71 -6.30
N ARG A 43 -5.05 0.41 -7.01
CA ARG A 43 -3.78 0.95 -7.53
C ARG A 43 -2.80 1.26 -6.41
N LEU A 44 -3.25 1.79 -5.28
CA LEU A 44 -2.39 2.05 -4.12
C LEU A 44 -1.90 0.76 -3.46
N LEU A 45 -2.76 -0.26 -3.38
CA LEU A 45 -2.43 -1.57 -2.82
C LEU A 45 -1.50 -2.39 -3.73
N GLN A 46 -1.58 -2.23 -5.05
CA GLN A 46 -0.68 -2.88 -6.00
C GLN A 46 0.75 -2.32 -5.95
N ASN A 47 0.92 -1.07 -5.52
CA ASN A 47 2.23 -0.41 -5.45
C ASN A 47 2.98 -0.66 -4.12
N ARG A 48 2.57 -1.66 -3.33
CA ARG A 48 3.17 -1.93 -2.01
C ARG A 48 4.49 -2.69 -2.10
N PRO A 49 5.38 -2.51 -1.11
CA PRO A 49 6.55 -3.36 -0.97
C PRO A 49 6.13 -4.82 -0.78
N LYS A 50 6.67 -5.73 -1.60
CA LYS A 50 6.38 -7.17 -1.51
C LYS A 50 6.64 -7.74 -0.10
N ALA A 51 7.61 -7.18 0.62
CA ALA A 51 7.95 -7.61 1.98
C ALA A 51 6.80 -7.40 2.98
N GLU A 52 6.00 -6.33 2.84
CA GLU A 52 4.86 -6.10 3.74
C GLU A 52 3.71 -7.05 3.44
N LEU A 53 3.47 -7.35 2.15
CA LEU A 53 2.47 -8.33 1.73
C LEU A 53 2.86 -9.74 2.17
N GLN A 54 4.14 -10.07 2.07
CA GLN A 54 4.66 -11.35 2.58
C GLN A 54 4.50 -11.45 4.09
N GLY A 55 4.87 -10.41 4.85
CA GLY A 55 4.70 -10.42 6.31
C GLY A 55 3.24 -10.57 6.74
N LEU A 56 2.28 -10.05 5.97
CA LEU A 56 0.86 -10.29 6.23
C LEU A 56 0.47 -11.75 5.95
N ALA A 57 0.95 -12.32 4.85
CA ALA A 57 0.72 -13.73 4.51
C ALA A 57 1.28 -14.64 5.61
N ASP A 58 2.53 -14.41 6.03
CA ASP A 58 3.20 -15.19 7.09
C ASP A 58 2.44 -15.10 8.42
N ALA A 59 1.93 -13.91 8.77
CA ALA A 59 1.14 -13.71 9.99
C ALA A 59 -0.17 -14.51 9.95
N VAL A 60 -0.87 -14.55 8.80
CA VAL A 60 -2.09 -15.34 8.63
C VAL A 60 -1.78 -16.83 8.62
N GLU A 61 -0.72 -17.23 7.94
CA GLU A 61 -0.27 -18.62 7.87
C GLU A 61 0.11 -19.16 9.25
N SER A 62 0.76 -18.33 10.07
CA SER A 62 1.12 -18.72 11.44
C SER A 62 -0.11 -18.94 12.34
N LEU A 63 -1.25 -18.31 12.05
CA LEU A 63 -2.51 -18.59 12.77
C LEU A 63 -3.06 -19.97 12.45
N ALA A 64 -2.83 -20.46 11.23
CA ALA A 64 -3.28 -21.78 10.80
C ALA A 64 -2.36 -22.90 11.29
N HIS A 65 -1.04 -22.68 11.27
CA HIS A 65 -0.04 -23.71 11.57
C HIS A 65 0.48 -23.69 13.01
N GLY A 66 0.26 -22.60 13.75
CA GLY A 66 0.68 -22.49 15.16
C GLY A 66 2.16 -22.20 15.36
N ASP A 67 2.87 -21.74 14.32
CA ASP A 67 4.31 -21.42 14.38
C ASP A 67 4.63 -20.28 15.35
N GLN A 68 3.64 -19.46 15.69
CA GLN A 68 3.74 -18.44 16.73
C GLN A 68 2.46 -18.36 17.56
N CYS A 69 2.54 -17.68 18.70
CA CYS A 69 1.38 -17.45 19.55
C CYS A 69 0.29 -16.68 18.79
N ALA A 70 -0.99 -17.09 18.91
CA ALA A 70 -2.09 -16.45 18.16
C ALA A 70 -2.16 -14.93 18.38
N LYS A 71 -1.89 -14.47 19.62
CA LYS A 71 -1.80 -13.04 19.95
C LYS A 71 -0.72 -12.32 19.11
N CYS A 72 0.44 -12.95 18.96
CA CYS A 72 1.60 -12.42 18.25
C CYS A 72 1.29 -12.28 16.75
N ALA A 73 0.70 -13.32 16.15
CA ALA A 73 0.28 -13.33 14.76
C ALA A 73 -0.79 -12.28 14.46
N VAL A 74 -1.84 -12.19 15.31
CA VAL A 74 -2.88 -11.16 15.17
C VAL A 74 -2.27 -9.76 15.28
N GLN A 75 -1.38 -9.54 16.25
CA GLN A 75 -0.73 -8.24 16.43
C GLN A 75 0.14 -7.85 15.22
N ALA A 76 0.87 -8.80 14.64
CA ALA A 76 1.65 -8.59 13.41
C ALA A 76 0.74 -8.18 12.25
N ALA A 77 -0.32 -8.95 11.99
CA ALA A 77 -1.29 -8.65 10.94
C ALA A 77 -1.95 -7.26 11.12
N VAL A 78 -2.40 -6.95 12.35
CA VAL A 78 -3.01 -5.64 12.67
C VAL A 78 -2.03 -4.49 12.47
N THR A 79 -0.76 -4.67 12.83
CA THR A 79 0.28 -3.64 12.67
C THR A 79 0.48 -3.32 11.18
N ILE A 80 0.58 -4.36 10.36
CA ILE A 80 0.76 -4.22 8.91
C ILE A 80 -0.46 -3.53 8.28
N ILE A 81 -1.68 -3.98 8.60
CA ILE A 81 -2.95 -3.38 8.11
C ILE A 81 -3.09 -1.91 8.56
N THR A 82 -2.68 -1.60 9.79
CA THR A 82 -2.72 -0.22 10.30
C THR A 82 -1.71 0.67 9.57
N GLY A 83 -0.51 0.16 9.30
CA GLY A 83 0.48 0.83 8.44
C GLY A 83 -0.09 1.16 7.07
N PHE A 84 -0.78 0.21 6.43
CA PHE A 84 -1.44 0.42 5.13
C PHE A 84 -2.44 1.57 5.20
N THR A 85 -3.28 1.55 6.23
CA THR A 85 -4.30 2.59 6.42
C THR A 85 -3.65 3.96 6.60
N GLN A 86 -2.58 4.05 7.39
CA GLN A 86 -1.88 5.30 7.65
C GLN A 86 -1.25 5.87 6.38
N GLU A 87 -0.68 5.03 5.53
CA GLU A 87 -0.12 5.45 4.25
C GLU A 87 -1.17 5.93 3.25
N LEU A 88 -2.36 5.32 3.22
CA LEU A 88 -3.48 5.85 2.45
C LEU A 88 -3.88 7.26 2.93
N TYR A 89 -3.83 7.50 4.24
CA TYR A 89 -4.07 8.83 4.80
C TYR A 89 -2.96 9.84 4.46
N THR A 90 -1.69 9.44 4.43
CA THR A 90 -0.58 10.33 4.07
C THR A 90 -0.53 10.60 2.57
N ALA A 91 -0.75 9.60 1.72
CA ALA A 91 -0.85 9.76 0.27
C ALA A 91 -1.91 10.83 -0.10
N LYS A 92 -3.09 10.74 0.52
CA LYS A 92 -4.17 11.75 0.41
C LYS A 92 -3.76 13.17 0.85
N LYS A 93 -2.83 13.30 1.79
CA LYS A 93 -2.35 14.59 2.31
C LYS A 93 -1.16 15.15 1.51
N SER A 94 -0.38 14.30 0.85
CA SER A 94 0.90 14.64 0.20
C SER A 94 0.82 15.59 -1.01
N GLY A 95 -0.38 15.98 -1.45
CA GLY A 95 -0.57 16.87 -2.61
C GLY A 95 -0.26 16.25 -3.97
N LYS A 96 0.23 15.00 -4.02
CA LYS A 96 0.59 14.26 -5.24
C LYS A 96 -0.61 13.72 -6.03
N LEU A 97 -1.82 13.79 -5.47
CA LEU A 97 -3.06 13.33 -6.10
C LEU A 97 -3.85 14.52 -6.64
N SER A 98 -4.50 14.33 -7.79
CA SER A 98 -5.46 15.31 -8.32
C SER A 98 -6.64 15.51 -7.34
N LYS A 99 -7.41 16.59 -7.54
CA LYS A 99 -8.59 16.85 -6.69
C LYS A 99 -9.65 15.77 -6.89
N GLU A 100 -9.85 15.29 -8.11
CA GLU A 100 -10.76 14.17 -8.41
C GLU A 100 -10.31 12.89 -7.72
N ASP A 101 -9.05 12.48 -7.90
CA ASP A 101 -8.52 11.24 -7.32
C ASP A 101 -8.56 11.27 -5.79
N LYS A 102 -8.27 12.43 -5.21
CA LYS A 102 -8.34 12.62 -3.75
C LYS A 102 -9.77 12.46 -3.22
N LYS A 103 -10.77 12.90 -3.97
CA LYS A 103 -12.19 12.76 -3.59
C LYS A 103 -12.63 11.30 -3.74
N ALA A 104 -12.30 10.66 -4.86
CA ALA A 104 -12.62 9.26 -5.13
C ALA A 104 -11.97 8.32 -4.10
N LEU A 105 -10.67 8.46 -3.86
CA LEU A 105 -9.96 7.69 -2.84
C LEU A 105 -10.54 7.91 -1.44
N LYS A 106 -10.97 9.13 -1.11
CA LYS A 106 -11.62 9.41 0.18
C LYS A 106 -12.96 8.68 0.30
N SER A 107 -13.77 8.64 -0.75
CA SER A 107 -15.02 7.87 -0.73
C SER A 107 -14.78 6.37 -0.63
N GLU A 108 -13.82 5.83 -1.38
CA GLU A 108 -13.47 4.41 -1.36
C GLU A 108 -12.96 3.98 0.02
N VAL A 109 -11.98 4.70 0.59
CA VAL A 109 -11.48 4.44 1.96
C VAL A 109 -12.62 4.53 2.99
N LYS A 110 -13.52 5.51 2.85
CA LYS A 110 -14.67 5.64 3.75
C LYS A 110 -15.66 4.49 3.60
N GLY A 111 -15.86 3.99 2.39
CA GLY A 111 -16.66 2.81 2.09
C GLY A 111 -16.09 1.58 2.78
N LEU A 112 -14.80 1.33 2.59
CA LEU A 112 -14.08 0.20 3.21
C LEU A 112 -14.20 0.21 4.74
N VAL A 113 -13.89 1.34 5.39
CA VAL A 113 -13.98 1.47 6.85
C VAL A 113 -15.42 1.28 7.36
N LYS A 114 -16.43 1.75 6.61
CA LYS A 114 -17.83 1.54 6.96
C LYS A 114 -18.22 0.07 6.84
N GLY A 115 -17.78 -0.63 5.79
CA GLY A 115 -17.98 -2.06 5.59
C GLY A 115 -17.43 -2.85 6.77
N MET A 116 -16.13 -2.69 7.06
CA MET A 116 -15.46 -3.35 8.20
C MET A 116 -16.19 -3.09 9.53
N LYS A 117 -16.61 -1.85 9.78
CA LYS A 117 -17.37 -1.51 10.99
C LYS A 117 -18.73 -2.22 11.04
N GLY A 118 -19.38 -2.39 9.89
CA GLY A 118 -20.60 -3.17 9.74
C GLY A 118 -20.38 -4.63 10.12
N ASP A 119 -19.35 -5.25 9.56
CA ASP A 119 -19.00 -6.65 9.80
C ASP A 119 -18.67 -6.92 11.27
N ILE A 120 -17.83 -6.06 11.88
CA ILE A 120 -17.50 -6.16 13.31
C ILE A 120 -18.75 -6.07 14.18
N LYS A 121 -19.70 -5.18 13.84
CA LYS A 121 -20.96 -5.05 14.58
C LYS A 121 -21.84 -6.28 14.40
N MET A 122 -21.87 -6.87 13.21
CA MET A 122 -22.62 -8.09 12.92
C MET A 122 -22.07 -9.26 13.73
N GLN A 123 -20.77 -9.53 13.63
CA GLN A 123 -20.10 -10.57 14.41
C GLN A 123 -20.28 -10.37 15.92
N LYS A 124 -20.20 -9.12 16.41
CA LYS A 124 -20.46 -8.82 17.82
C LYS A 124 -21.90 -9.16 18.24
N LYS A 125 -22.89 -8.99 17.36
CA LYS A 125 -24.28 -9.38 17.65
C LYS A 125 -24.42 -10.90 17.68
N GLU A 126 -23.79 -11.60 16.73
CA GLU A 126 -23.78 -13.07 16.67
C GLU A 126 -23.16 -13.68 17.92
N LEU A 127 -22.00 -13.18 18.36
CA LEU A 127 -21.33 -13.63 19.58
C LEU A 127 -22.12 -13.36 20.87
N LYS A 128 -22.99 -12.34 20.87
CA LYS A 128 -23.88 -12.04 22.01
C LYS A 128 -25.16 -12.86 22.02
N ALA A 129 -25.50 -13.47 20.88
CA ALA A 129 -26.67 -14.30 20.72
C ALA A 129 -26.37 -15.80 20.98
N GLN A 130 -25.09 -16.17 21.07
CA GLN A 130 -24.60 -17.44 21.62
C GLN A 130 -24.48 -17.35 23.13
#